data_AF-A0A7L4P374-F1
#
_entry.id   AF-A0A7L4P374-F1
#
_cell.length_a   1.000
_cell.length_b   1.000
_cell.length_c   1.000
_cell.angle_alpha   90.00
_cell.angle_beta   90.00
_cell.angle_gamma   90.00
#
_symmetry.space_group_name_H-M   'P 1'
#
loop_
_entity.id
_entity.type
_entity.pdbx_description
1 polymer ?
#
loop_
_entity_poly.entity_id
_entity_poly.type
_entity_poly.pdbx_seq_one_letter_code
_entity_poly.pdbx_strand_id
1 'polypeptide(L)'
;MNKILPLMVTLVLVVLVSGCVTNEAKNNVSNNFTQNGVFFQYPSSWGVATVTSPNGVAAVGDPLTVINGNPTTSVVIQRYDNPNYYNLQTAYEQNYAKFFNNTGKTKVSDGNFILNGVQVFETVYTSSESGVLKKYRAVWLQKGNTIYVILASAKVEDYDAQQPNFDMVINSFQA
;
A
#
# COMPACT_ATOMS: atom_id res chain seq x y z
N MET A 1 19.60 -73.56 -5.58
CA MET A 1 18.26 -73.69 -4.97
C MET A 1 17.59 -72.32 -5.05
N ASN A 2 16.59 -72.21 -5.92
CA ASN A 2 15.83 -70.97 -6.17
C ASN A 2 15.12 -70.50 -4.90
N LYS A 3 15.21 -69.21 -4.57
CA LYS A 3 14.11 -68.45 -3.96
C LYS A 3 14.15 -67.02 -4.49
N ILE A 4 13.07 -66.66 -5.18
CA ILE A 4 12.74 -65.33 -5.68
C ILE A 4 11.87 -64.65 -4.62
N LEU A 5 11.96 -63.30 -4.55
CA LEU A 5 10.96 -62.31 -4.07
C LEU A 5 10.94 -61.98 -2.55
N PRO A 6 10.54 -60.75 -2.11
CA PRO A 6 10.14 -59.54 -2.87
C PRO A 6 10.90 -58.24 -2.57
N LEU A 7 10.82 -57.38 -3.59
CA LEU A 7 10.93 -55.93 -3.60
C LEU A 7 10.00 -55.28 -2.55
N MET A 8 10.54 -54.42 -1.67
CA MET A 8 9.76 -53.44 -0.91
C MET A 8 10.37 -52.06 -1.14
N VAL A 9 9.87 -51.37 -2.17
CA VAL A 9 10.11 -49.94 -2.36
C VAL A 9 9.16 -49.22 -1.40
N THR A 10 9.69 -48.73 -0.28
CA THR A 10 8.93 -47.93 0.67
C THR A 10 8.81 -46.51 0.11
N LEU A 11 7.69 -46.24 -0.55
CA LEU A 11 7.32 -44.91 -1.02
C LEU A 11 6.90 -44.07 0.19
N VAL A 12 7.77 -43.19 0.68
CA VAL A 12 7.41 -42.23 1.73
C VAL A 12 6.62 -41.09 1.08
N LEU A 13 5.29 -41.15 1.21
CA LEU A 13 4.41 -40.01 0.94
C LEU A 13 4.69 -38.93 1.98
N VAL A 14 5.39 -37.87 1.58
CA VAL A 14 5.39 -36.61 2.33
C VAL A 14 4.03 -35.97 2.09
N VAL A 15 3.10 -36.19 3.02
CA VAL A 15 1.84 -35.44 3.04
C VAL A 15 2.21 -34.02 3.44
N LEU A 16 2.30 -33.13 2.45
CA LEU A 16 2.24 -31.70 2.70
C LEU A 16 0.87 -31.47 3.36
N VAL A 17 0.86 -31.37 4.68
CA VAL A 17 -0.29 -30.81 5.38
C VAL A 17 -0.29 -29.35 4.97
N SER A 18 -0.96 -29.05 3.85
CA SER A 18 -1.44 -27.71 3.57
C SER A 18 -2.41 -27.40 4.70
N GLY A 19 -1.86 -26.85 5.79
CA GLY A 19 -2.64 -26.14 6.76
C GLY A 19 -3.33 -25.04 6.00
N CYS A 20 -4.57 -25.30 5.58
CA CYS A 20 -5.53 -24.24 5.35
C CYS A 20 -5.54 -23.45 6.64
N VAL A 21 -4.80 -22.34 6.66
CA VAL A 21 -5.20 -21.24 7.52
C VAL A 21 -6.62 -20.94 7.07
N THR A 22 -7.57 -21.28 7.92
CA THR A 22 -8.91 -20.73 7.84
C THR A 22 -8.70 -19.23 7.96
N ASN A 23 -8.58 -18.57 6.82
CA ASN A 23 -8.92 -17.18 6.69
C ASN A 23 -10.38 -17.12 7.10
N GLU A 24 -10.61 -16.91 8.39
CA GLU A 24 -11.77 -16.22 8.89
C GLU A 24 -11.93 -15.03 7.95
N ALA A 25 -12.81 -15.18 6.97
CA ALA A 25 -13.21 -14.09 6.11
C ALA A 25 -13.93 -13.13 7.06
N LYS A 26 -13.17 -12.25 7.72
CA LYS A 26 -13.64 -10.90 7.98
C LYS A 26 -14.13 -10.46 6.62
N ASN A 27 -15.45 -10.45 6.44
CA ASN A 27 -16.06 -9.96 5.22
C ASN A 27 -15.38 -8.61 4.95
N ASN A 28 -14.52 -8.57 3.93
CA ASN A 28 -13.81 -7.35 3.54
C ASN A 28 -14.84 -6.48 2.83
N VAL A 29 -15.82 -6.00 3.60
CA VAL A 29 -16.88 -5.13 3.12
C VAL A 29 -16.17 -3.84 2.75
N SER A 30 -16.13 -3.56 1.46
CA SER A 30 -15.49 -2.39 0.89
C SER A 30 -16.53 -1.45 0.29
N ASN A 31 -16.18 -0.17 0.29
CA ASN A 31 -16.82 0.84 -0.52
C ASN A 31 -15.99 1.09 -1.78
N ASN A 32 -16.62 1.66 -2.81
CA ASN A 32 -15.96 2.05 -4.05
C ASN A 32 -15.84 3.57 -4.12
N PHE A 33 -14.66 4.07 -4.45
CA PHE A 33 -14.45 5.44 -4.86
C PHE A 33 -14.45 5.52 -6.39
N THR A 34 -15.17 6.48 -6.98
CA THR A 34 -15.18 6.70 -8.44
C THR A 34 -15.41 8.18 -8.74
N GLN A 35 -14.32 8.97 -8.74
CA GLN A 35 -14.34 10.39 -9.06
C GLN A 35 -12.98 10.80 -9.65
N ASN A 36 -12.91 11.96 -10.30
CA ASN A 36 -11.66 12.56 -10.80
C ASN A 36 -10.80 11.66 -11.71
N GLY A 37 -11.45 10.72 -12.41
CA GLY A 37 -10.78 9.75 -13.29
C GLY A 37 -10.03 8.65 -12.56
N VAL A 38 -10.27 8.44 -11.26
CA VAL A 38 -9.67 7.35 -10.49
C VAL A 38 -10.74 6.46 -9.87
N PHE A 39 -10.40 5.18 -9.72
CA PHE A 39 -11.18 4.17 -9.03
C PHE A 39 -10.31 3.41 -8.03
N PHE A 40 -10.87 3.10 -6.87
CA PHE A 40 -10.30 2.15 -5.91
C PHE A 40 -11.36 1.71 -4.89
N GLN A 41 -11.10 0.59 -4.24
CA GLN A 41 -11.85 0.08 -3.10
C GLN A 41 -11.20 0.54 -1.80
N TYR A 42 -12.01 0.81 -0.78
CA TYR A 42 -11.54 1.18 0.55
C TYR A 42 -12.43 0.55 1.63
N PRO A 43 -11.95 0.43 2.88
CA PRO A 43 -12.73 -0.19 3.96
C PRO A 43 -14.09 0.48 4.13
N SER A 44 -15.15 -0.32 4.29
CA SER A 44 -16.52 0.22 4.44
C SER A 44 -16.71 1.11 5.67
N SER A 45 -15.87 0.93 6.70
CA SER A 45 -15.85 1.77 7.90
C SER A 45 -15.23 3.15 7.69
N TRP A 46 -14.50 3.36 6.59
CA TRP A 46 -13.85 4.63 6.29
C TRP A 46 -14.80 5.57 5.54
N GLY A 47 -14.53 6.87 5.67
CA GLY A 47 -15.22 7.93 4.94
C GLY A 47 -14.35 8.52 3.83
N VAL A 48 -15.00 9.15 2.84
CA VAL A 48 -14.32 10.04 1.90
C VAL A 48 -13.94 11.33 2.64
N ALA A 49 -12.68 11.71 2.55
CA ALA A 49 -12.15 12.91 3.18
C ALA A 49 -11.96 14.03 2.14
N THR A 50 -11.99 15.27 2.62
CA THR A 50 -11.68 16.43 1.78
C THR A 50 -10.21 16.39 1.38
N VAL A 51 -9.94 16.53 0.08
CA VAL A 51 -8.58 16.65 -0.44
C VAL A 51 -8.08 18.08 -0.19
N THR A 52 -7.05 18.21 0.63
CA THR A 52 -6.39 19.50 0.92
C THR A 52 -4.97 19.57 0.37
N SER A 53 -4.42 18.43 -0.06
CA SER A 53 -3.06 18.35 -0.59
C SER A 53 -2.98 18.87 -2.03
N PRO A 54 -1.87 19.52 -2.42
CA PRO A 54 -1.61 19.88 -3.82
C PRO A 54 -1.74 18.66 -4.74
N ASN A 55 -2.37 18.86 -5.91
CA ASN A 55 -2.59 17.82 -6.92
C ASN A 55 -3.31 16.55 -6.42
N GLY A 56 -3.98 16.62 -5.27
CA GLY A 56 -4.76 15.52 -4.75
C GLY A 56 -6.01 15.26 -5.58
N VAL A 57 -6.34 13.99 -5.76
CA VAL A 57 -7.47 13.53 -6.57
C VAL A 57 -8.48 12.72 -5.78
N ALA A 58 -8.05 12.13 -4.67
CA ALA A 58 -8.90 11.40 -3.75
C ALA A 58 -8.28 11.35 -2.35
N ALA A 59 -9.13 11.28 -1.33
CA ALA A 59 -8.72 10.99 0.03
C ALA A 59 -9.82 10.16 0.73
N VAL A 60 -9.41 9.14 1.47
CA VAL A 60 -10.27 8.33 2.35
C VAL A 60 -9.59 8.15 3.69
N GLY A 61 -10.34 7.97 4.76
CA GLY A 61 -9.75 7.73 6.07
C GLY A 61 -10.74 7.26 7.12
N ASP A 62 -10.19 6.75 8.22
CA ASP A 62 -10.96 6.24 9.33
C ASP A 62 -11.50 7.39 10.20
N PRO A 63 -12.83 7.62 10.24
CA PRO A 63 -13.41 8.71 11.01
C PRO A 63 -13.19 8.55 12.53
N LEU A 64 -12.87 7.36 13.02
CA LEU A 64 -12.60 7.11 14.44
C LEU A 64 -11.18 7.53 14.86
N THR A 65 -10.32 7.86 13.90
CA THR A 65 -8.91 8.18 14.14
C THR A 65 -8.60 9.68 14.02
N VAL A 66 -9.64 10.53 14.01
CA VAL A 66 -9.52 11.97 13.77
C VAL A 66 -8.84 12.67 14.95
N ILE A 67 -7.74 13.36 14.65
CA ILE A 67 -7.04 14.26 15.57
C ILE A 67 -6.84 15.59 14.84
N ASN A 68 -7.16 16.71 15.51
CA ASN A 68 -7.06 18.05 14.92
C ASN A 68 -7.76 18.17 13.56
N GLY A 69 -8.95 17.57 13.44
CA GLY A 69 -9.77 17.62 12.23
C GLY A 69 -9.34 16.72 11.08
N ASN A 70 -8.28 15.91 11.25
CA ASN A 70 -7.77 15.02 10.20
C ASN A 70 -7.67 13.56 10.69
N PRO A 71 -8.10 12.57 9.88
CA PRO A 71 -7.86 11.16 10.19
C PRO A 71 -6.36 10.86 10.29
N THR A 72 -5.96 10.23 11.39
CA THR A 72 -4.58 9.75 11.53
C THR A 72 -4.33 8.49 10.72
N THR A 73 -5.37 7.67 10.50
CA THR A 73 -5.37 6.55 9.54
C THR A 73 -6.09 6.96 8.25
N SER A 74 -5.36 7.04 7.14
CA SER A 74 -5.88 7.53 5.87
C SER A 74 -5.06 7.11 4.67
N VAL A 75 -5.67 7.22 3.48
CA VAL A 75 -5.00 7.16 2.19
C VAL A 75 -5.34 8.41 1.39
N VAL A 76 -4.30 9.08 0.88
CA VAL A 76 -4.41 10.23 -0.02
C VAL A 76 -3.78 9.86 -1.36
N ILE A 77 -4.46 10.15 -2.46
CA ILE A 77 -3.96 9.90 -3.81
C ILE A 77 -3.72 11.23 -4.51
N GLN A 78 -2.54 11.40 -5.08
CA GLN A 78 -2.12 12.62 -5.77
C GLN A 78 -1.56 12.30 -7.15
N ARG A 79 -1.68 13.27 -8.07
CA ARG A 79 -0.88 13.30 -9.30
C ARG A 79 0.47 13.93 -8.98
N TYR A 80 1.55 13.25 -9.34
CA TYR A 80 2.88 13.83 -9.27
C TYR A 80 3.02 14.92 -10.33
N ASP A 81 3.46 16.10 -9.91
CA ASP A 81 3.78 17.18 -10.85
C ASP A 81 5.10 16.84 -11.55
N ASN A 82 5.00 16.53 -12.85
CA ASN A 82 6.12 16.02 -13.65
C ASN A 82 6.49 16.97 -14.80
N PRO A 83 6.95 18.20 -14.50
CA PRO A 83 7.20 19.22 -15.52
C PRO A 83 8.31 18.84 -16.51
N ASN A 84 9.19 17.92 -16.11
CA ASN A 84 10.31 17.45 -16.91
C ASN A 84 10.00 16.14 -17.66
N TYR A 85 8.75 15.66 -17.65
CA TYR A 85 8.33 14.43 -18.32
C TYR A 85 9.19 13.20 -17.98
N TYR A 86 9.64 13.10 -16.72
CA TYR A 86 10.40 11.96 -16.25
C TYR A 86 9.58 10.67 -16.33
N ASN A 87 10.25 9.55 -16.62
CA ASN A 87 9.66 8.24 -16.38
C ASN A 87 9.47 8.02 -14.86
N LEU A 88 8.67 7.02 -14.50
CA LEU A 88 8.35 6.69 -13.10
C LEU A 88 9.59 6.59 -12.19
N GLN A 89 10.62 5.85 -12.61
CA GLN A 89 11.81 5.62 -11.80
C GLN A 89 12.56 6.93 -11.56
N THR A 90 12.83 7.70 -12.61
CA THR A 90 13.53 8.98 -12.48
C THR A 90 12.73 9.97 -11.63
N ALA A 91 11.41 10.04 -11.79
CA ALA A 91 10.55 10.88 -10.96
C ALA A 91 10.65 10.51 -9.47
N TYR A 92 10.56 9.21 -9.16
CA TYR A 92 10.72 8.67 -7.81
C TYR A 92 12.08 9.02 -7.20
N GLU A 93 13.17 8.75 -7.93
CA GLU A 93 14.54 9.00 -7.47
C GLU A 93 14.79 10.50 -7.22
N GLN A 94 14.34 11.37 -8.14
CA GLN A 94 14.48 12.82 -8.00
C GLN A 94 13.70 13.36 -6.81
N ASN A 95 12.49 12.85 -6.57
CA ASN A 95 11.70 13.24 -5.41
C ASN A 95 12.45 12.91 -4.11
N TYR A 96 12.93 11.68 -3.96
CA TYR A 96 13.54 11.23 -2.71
C TYR A 96 15.01 11.61 -2.52
N ALA A 97 15.70 12.11 -3.55
CA ALA A 97 17.06 12.64 -3.43
C ALA A 97 17.20 13.77 -2.39
N LYS A 98 16.12 14.52 -2.16
CA LYS A 98 16.09 15.65 -1.21
C LYS A 98 14.95 15.59 -0.19
N PHE A 99 13.98 14.69 -0.36
CA PHE A 99 12.77 14.63 0.46
C PHE A 99 13.01 14.54 1.98
N PHE A 100 14.09 13.87 2.38
CA PHE A 100 14.43 13.68 3.79
C PHE A 100 15.37 14.75 4.37
N ASN A 101 15.89 15.65 3.53
CA ASN A 101 16.86 16.65 3.97
C ASN A 101 16.13 17.80 4.67
N ASN A 102 16.42 18.01 5.96
CA ASN A 102 15.87 19.11 6.77
C ASN A 102 14.34 19.13 6.88
N THR A 103 13.65 17.99 6.71
CA THR A 103 12.17 17.93 6.69
C THR A 103 11.52 17.37 7.96
N GLY A 104 12.32 16.97 8.96
CA GLY A 104 11.81 16.28 10.16
C GLY A 104 11.18 14.91 9.86
N LYS A 105 11.40 14.37 8.65
CA LYS A 105 10.95 13.05 8.21
C LYS A 105 12.12 12.08 8.27
N THR A 106 11.86 10.84 8.66
CA THR A 106 12.89 9.80 8.76
C THR A 106 12.54 8.64 7.86
N LYS A 107 13.41 8.35 6.89
CA LYS A 107 13.25 7.19 6.01
C LYS A 107 13.36 5.90 6.82
N VAL A 108 12.45 4.96 6.56
CA VAL A 108 12.44 3.62 7.17
C VAL A 108 12.94 2.58 6.18
N SER A 109 12.36 2.55 4.97
CA SER A 109 12.76 1.60 3.92
C SER A 109 12.39 2.12 2.54
N ASP A 110 13.10 1.60 1.53
CA ASP A 110 12.74 1.72 0.11
C ASP A 110 12.51 0.32 -0.44
N GLY A 111 11.62 0.22 -1.42
CA GLY A 111 11.24 -1.05 -2.03
C GLY A 111 10.65 -0.85 -3.41
N ASN A 112 10.36 -1.97 -4.07
CA ASN A 112 9.68 -1.98 -5.35
C ASN A 112 8.99 -3.33 -5.52
N PHE A 113 7.90 -3.37 -6.28
CA PHE A 113 7.14 -4.59 -6.56
C PHE A 113 6.40 -4.49 -7.90
N ILE A 114 5.76 -5.58 -8.32
CA ILE A 114 4.92 -5.63 -9.52
C ILE A 114 3.46 -5.59 -9.08
N LEU A 115 2.71 -4.61 -9.59
CA LEU A 115 1.27 -4.49 -9.38
C LEU A 115 0.58 -4.57 -10.75
N ASN A 116 -0.26 -5.57 -10.97
CA ASN A 116 -0.97 -5.77 -12.25
C ASN A 116 -0.04 -5.72 -13.48
N GLY A 117 1.14 -6.33 -13.36
CA GLY A 117 2.14 -6.40 -14.43
C GLY A 117 2.98 -5.14 -14.64
N VAL A 118 2.79 -4.08 -13.84
CA VAL A 118 3.61 -2.86 -13.92
C VAL A 118 4.50 -2.69 -12.70
N GLN A 119 5.71 -2.17 -12.93
CA GLN A 119 6.64 -1.82 -11.87
C GLN A 119 6.09 -0.66 -11.04
N VAL A 120 6.17 -0.80 -9.72
CA VAL A 120 5.88 0.27 -8.76
C VAL A 120 7.04 0.44 -7.78
N PHE A 121 7.21 1.65 -7.26
CA PHE A 121 8.23 1.99 -6.27
C PHE A 121 7.58 2.38 -4.96
N GLU A 122 8.24 2.07 -3.85
CA GLU A 122 7.72 2.30 -2.50
C GLU A 122 8.77 2.93 -1.61
N THR A 123 8.36 3.93 -0.84
CA THR A 123 9.13 4.44 0.30
C THR A 123 8.27 4.43 1.56
N VAL A 124 8.80 3.88 2.64
CA VAL A 124 8.23 3.96 3.98
C VAL A 124 9.02 4.97 4.80
N TYR A 125 8.34 5.85 5.51
CA TYR A 125 8.97 6.85 6.36
C TYR A 125 8.10 7.21 7.56
N THR A 126 8.68 7.85 8.57
CA THR A 126 7.96 8.44 9.70
C THR A 126 8.00 9.95 9.65
N SER A 127 6.98 10.59 10.22
CA SER A 127 6.95 12.03 10.45
C SER A 127 6.13 12.34 11.69
N SER A 128 6.56 13.36 12.44
CA SER A 128 5.79 13.90 13.55
C SER A 128 5.18 15.23 13.14
N GLU A 129 3.89 15.23 12.82
CA GLU A 129 3.14 16.42 12.43
C GLU A 129 2.13 16.72 13.54
N SER A 130 2.12 17.98 14.04
CA SER A 130 1.21 18.43 15.11
C SER A 130 1.19 17.54 16.36
N GLY A 131 2.35 16.98 16.73
CA GLY A 131 2.50 16.11 17.91
C GLY A 131 2.05 14.67 17.73
N VAL A 132 1.64 14.26 16.53
CA VAL A 132 1.28 12.88 16.22
C VAL A 132 2.37 12.24 15.37
N LEU A 133 3.04 11.23 15.94
CA LEU A 133 4.02 10.44 15.20
C LEU A 133 3.30 9.43 14.31
N LYS A 134 3.43 9.63 13.00
CA LYS A 134 2.83 8.77 11.97
C LYS A 134 3.90 8.03 11.18
N LYS A 135 3.51 6.87 10.66
CA LYS A 135 4.25 6.11 9.65
C LYS A 135 3.47 6.15 8.35
N TYR A 136 4.21 6.31 7.26
CA TYR A 136 3.69 6.54 5.92
C TYR A 136 4.24 5.49 4.97
N ARG A 137 3.39 5.05 4.04
CA ARG A 137 3.74 4.23 2.89
C ARG A 137 3.38 5.01 1.64
N ALA A 138 4.39 5.45 0.90
CA ALA A 138 4.22 6.15 -0.36
C ALA A 138 4.47 5.17 -1.51
N VAL A 139 3.42 4.85 -2.28
CA VAL A 139 3.51 3.97 -3.45
C VAL A 139 3.39 4.81 -4.71
N TRP A 140 4.41 4.69 -5.56
CA TRP A 140 4.55 5.40 -6.83
C TRP A 140 4.26 4.45 -7.98
N LEU A 141 3.32 4.84 -8.83
CA LEU A 141 2.98 4.07 -10.03
C LEU A 141 2.63 5.00 -11.21
N GLN A 142 2.73 4.47 -12.42
CA GLN A 142 2.40 5.20 -13.63
C GLN A 142 1.20 4.56 -14.34
N LYS A 143 0.23 5.40 -14.75
CA LYS A 143 -0.92 5.03 -15.58
C LYS A 143 -0.97 5.99 -16.78
N GLY A 144 -0.75 5.45 -17.98
CA GLY A 144 -0.52 6.27 -19.18
C GLY A 144 0.66 7.23 -18.98
N ASN A 145 0.41 8.53 -19.16
CA ASN A 145 1.40 9.59 -18.99
C ASN A 145 1.38 10.22 -17.58
N THR A 146 0.54 9.73 -16.67
CA THR A 146 0.38 10.29 -15.33
C THR A 146 1.04 9.39 -14.30
N ILE A 147 1.88 10.01 -13.46
CA ILE A 147 2.44 9.37 -12.27
C ILE A 147 1.53 9.69 -11.09
N TYR A 148 1.12 8.67 -10.36
CA TYR A 148 0.32 8.77 -9.15
C TYR A 148 1.17 8.40 -7.94
N VAL A 149 0.92 9.11 -6.83
CA VAL A 149 1.44 8.77 -5.51
C VAL A 149 0.27 8.44 -4.60
N ILE A 150 0.21 7.19 -4.13
CA ILE A 150 -0.73 6.74 -3.11
C ILE A 150 0.00 6.81 -1.77
N LEU A 151 -0.42 7.75 -0.92
CA LEU A 151 0.16 7.97 0.40
C LEU A 151 -0.77 7.41 1.47
N ALA A 152 -0.46 6.21 1.95
CA ALA A 152 -1.12 5.61 3.10
C ALA A 152 -0.42 6.02 4.39
N SER A 153 -1.18 6.23 5.46
CA SER A 153 -0.64 6.64 6.75
C SER A 153 -1.48 6.17 7.93
N ALA A 154 -0.83 5.96 9.05
CA ALA A 154 -1.42 5.66 10.36
C ALA A 154 -0.47 6.15 11.46
N LYS A 155 -0.91 6.14 12.72
CA LYS A 155 0.01 6.24 13.85
C LYS A 155 0.98 5.06 13.84
N VAL A 156 2.19 5.25 14.39
CA VAL A 156 3.23 4.20 14.37
C VAL A 156 2.73 2.91 15.03
N GLU A 157 2.02 3.02 16.15
CA GLU A 157 1.47 1.89 16.90
C GLU A 157 0.35 1.12 16.16
N ASP A 158 -0.35 1.77 15.24
CA ASP A 158 -1.47 1.18 14.49
C ASP A 158 -1.05 0.72 13.09
N TYR A 159 0.07 1.23 12.56
CA TYR A 159 0.42 1.14 11.14
C TYR A 159 0.49 -0.28 10.60
N ASP A 160 1.08 -1.23 11.34
CA ASP A 160 1.21 -2.60 10.87
C ASP A 160 -0.15 -3.30 10.81
N ALA A 161 -1.07 -3.00 11.74
CA ALA A 161 -2.44 -3.52 11.72
C ALA A 161 -3.30 -2.93 10.59
N GLN A 162 -2.91 -1.78 10.03
CA GLN A 162 -3.61 -1.12 8.93
C GLN A 162 -3.16 -1.58 7.54
N GLN A 163 -2.11 -2.40 7.42
CA GLN A 163 -1.62 -2.86 6.09
C GLN A 163 -2.73 -3.48 5.22
N PRO A 164 -3.63 -4.35 5.72
CA PRO A 164 -4.70 -4.89 4.88
C PRO A 164 -5.64 -3.82 4.31
N ASN A 165 -5.87 -2.72 5.06
CA ASN A 165 -6.69 -1.61 4.60
C ASN A 165 -5.97 -0.78 3.53
N PHE A 166 -4.65 -0.59 3.68
CA PHE A 166 -3.83 0.10 2.68
C PHE A 166 -3.72 -0.73 1.39
N ASP A 167 -3.49 -2.04 1.53
CA ASP A 167 -3.42 -2.97 0.40
C ASP A 167 -4.73 -3.02 -0.39
N MET A 168 -5.88 -2.93 0.29
CA MET A 168 -7.18 -2.83 -0.39
C MET A 168 -7.21 -1.64 -1.37
N VAL A 169 -6.76 -0.46 -0.93
CA VAL A 169 -6.72 0.74 -1.78
C VAL A 169 -5.68 0.61 -2.89
N ILE A 170 -4.47 0.18 -2.55
CA ILE A 170 -3.35 0.09 -3.50
C ILE A 170 -3.64 -0.95 -4.59
N ASN A 171 -4.12 -2.14 -4.21
CA ASN A 171 -4.29 -3.26 -5.15
C ASN A 171 -5.48 -3.06 -6.10
N SER A 172 -6.49 -2.29 -5.68
CA SER A 172 -7.68 -2.01 -6.48
C SER A 172 -7.57 -0.72 -7.31
N PHE A 173 -6.48 0.04 -7.17
CA PHE A 173 -6.34 1.33 -7.83
C PHE A 173 -6.29 1.25 -9.36
N GLN A 174 -7.10 2.08 -10.00
CA GLN A 174 -7.20 2.26 -11.44
C GLN A 174 -7.31 3.75 -11.79
N ALA A 175 -6.72 4.14 -12.91
CA ALA A 175 -6.74 5.48 -13.49
C ALA A 175 -6.44 5.42 -14.99
#